data_AF-A0A8T7MA19-F1
#
_entry.id   AF-A0A8T7MA19-F1
#
_cell.length_a   1.000
_cell.length_b   1.000
_cell.length_c   1.000
_cell.angle_alpha   90.00
_cell.angle_beta   90.00
_cell.angle_gamma   90.00
#
_symmetry.space_group_name_H-M   'P 1'
#
loop_
_entity.id
_entity.type
_entity.pdbx_description
1 polymer ?
#
loop_
_entity_poly.entity_id
_entity_poly.type
_entity_poly.pdbx_seq_one_letter_code
_entity_poly.pdbx_strand_id
1 'polypeptide(L)'
;MQQHPLAVILNIKPEQKAQLKDILHTIQADINNNPYLRFPEITTTHFARFVLIGGGIKATRDLETRLYFSANHDGEWEEYIDLLLDKAGKALEAIFSACEGYPNVSLTDPAFKARFKDYLRANSCQVNTFYQGYPGKSVQEVQHSIERHAVLERLANQKGLDGIKAEFKPSSGPAFGNIISKIWDNTGGKLISIITAPLRDFLGNVLKKLLDFVLGKIVGIRLFPETLPPLQEPSPEVDTRIAQTDYLESVQNEMTTISAIDPKQLRALKIMLWIVNMAARYLFNKGELGGISTIHFARWIIIDNGKTLLFESNYDGNWEQYIGDFVDKAAFGMNSIWGNSDPSVNYPKYGAKDLQTFKKVIIDHQVPAAVFYTAYRNDSVRNILNDLAIDNLFGGAKSSDAFNELTSRL
;
A
#
# COMPACT_ATOMS: atom_id res chain seq x y z
N MET A 1 5.45 -14.47 -9.79
CA MET A 1 6.55 -14.40 -8.80
C MET A 1 5.97 -13.88 -7.48
N GLN A 2 6.43 -14.31 -6.30
CA GLN A 2 5.88 -13.79 -5.05
C GLN A 2 6.44 -12.38 -4.77
N GLN A 3 5.59 -11.46 -4.32
CA GLN A 3 5.99 -10.12 -3.88
C GLN A 3 6.08 -10.11 -2.35
N HIS A 4 7.12 -9.46 -1.82
CA HIS A 4 7.44 -9.44 -0.39
C HIS A 4 7.62 -8.00 0.12
N PRO A 5 7.22 -7.74 1.38
CA PRO A 5 7.51 -6.47 2.03
C PRO A 5 8.88 -6.51 2.73
N LEU A 6 9.72 -5.51 2.49
CA LEU A 6 10.87 -5.18 3.32
C LEU A 6 10.54 -3.96 4.19
N ALA A 7 10.89 -4.02 5.48
CA ALA A 7 10.74 -2.92 6.42
C ALA A 7 11.93 -2.93 7.39
N VAL A 8 12.71 -1.85 7.41
CA VAL A 8 13.91 -1.71 8.23
C VAL A 8 13.82 -0.39 8.98
N ILE A 9 14.04 -0.40 10.29
CA ILE A 9 14.05 0.81 11.13
C ILE A 9 15.40 0.89 11.83
N LEU A 10 16.05 2.05 11.71
CA LEU A 10 17.39 2.30 12.22
C LEU A 10 17.41 3.61 12.99
N ASN A 11 18.11 3.65 14.12
CA ASN A 11 18.40 4.92 14.78
C ASN A 11 19.46 5.69 13.98
N ILE A 12 19.25 6.99 13.80
CA ILE A 12 20.18 7.88 13.10
C ILE A 12 21.15 8.44 14.13
N LYS A 13 22.45 8.43 13.80
CA LYS A 13 23.48 9.11 14.61
C LYS A 13 23.21 10.63 14.57
N PRO A 14 23.07 11.32 15.72
CA PRO A 14 22.69 12.73 15.74
C PRO A 14 23.57 13.63 14.87
N GLU A 15 24.89 13.37 14.84
CA GLU A 15 25.87 14.12 14.06
C GLU A 15 25.82 13.85 12.54
N GLN A 16 25.22 12.73 12.11
CA GLN A 16 25.10 12.35 10.70
C GLN A 16 23.75 12.75 10.08
N LYS A 17 22.81 13.23 10.91
CA LYS A 17 21.43 13.54 10.51
C LYS A 17 21.34 14.53 9.34
N ALA A 18 22.13 15.61 9.37
CA ALA A 18 22.12 16.62 8.31
C ALA A 18 22.60 16.04 6.97
N GLN A 19 23.74 15.33 7.00
CA GLN A 19 24.30 14.68 5.81
C GLN A 19 23.33 13.64 5.22
N LEU A 20 22.68 12.84 6.06
CA LEU A 20 21.66 11.89 5.60
C LEU A 20 20.51 12.58 4.87
N LYS A 21 20.02 13.72 5.40
CA LYS A 21 18.96 14.51 4.75
C LYS A 21 19.39 15.02 3.38
N ASP A 22 20.63 15.50 3.25
CA ASP A 22 21.16 16.00 1.97
C ASP A 22 21.25 14.88 0.93
N ILE A 23 21.68 13.68 1.33
CA ILE A 23 21.71 12.50 0.44
C ILE A 23 20.29 12.15 -0.01
N LEU A 24 19.34 12.04 0.91
CA LEU A 24 17.94 11.71 0.59
C LEU A 24 17.30 12.77 -0.32
N HIS A 25 17.54 14.05 -0.05
CA HIS A 25 17.08 15.14 -0.91
C HIS A 25 17.67 15.04 -2.32
N THR A 26 18.96 14.73 -2.45
CA THR A 26 19.62 14.53 -3.74
C THR A 26 19.00 13.36 -4.52
N ILE A 27 18.66 12.27 -3.83
CA ILE A 27 17.99 11.12 -4.45
C ILE A 27 16.59 11.51 -4.92
N GLN A 28 15.80 12.20 -4.10
CA GLN A 28 14.43 12.58 -4.45
C GLN A 28 14.35 13.64 -5.56
N ALA A 29 15.35 14.53 -5.66
CA ALA A 29 15.42 15.55 -6.70
C ALA A 29 15.54 14.96 -8.11
N ASP A 30 16.22 13.81 -8.25
CA ASP A 30 16.25 13.02 -9.49
C ASP A 30 16.21 11.52 -9.16
N ILE A 31 15.00 11.00 -8.95
CA ILE A 31 14.78 9.61 -8.51
C ILE A 31 15.33 8.57 -9.51
N ASN A 32 15.48 8.95 -10.78
CA ASN A 32 15.88 8.06 -11.85
C ASN A 32 17.38 8.13 -12.14
N ASN A 33 18.00 9.30 -11.95
CA ASN A 33 19.36 9.56 -12.44
C ASN A 33 20.22 10.42 -11.49
N ASN A 34 20.19 10.11 -10.19
CA ASN A 34 21.08 10.69 -9.18
C ASN A 34 22.38 9.86 -8.98
N PRO A 35 23.45 10.45 -8.40
CA PRO A 35 24.75 9.76 -8.23
C PRO A 35 24.77 8.67 -7.15
N TYR A 36 23.70 8.52 -6.36
CA TYR A 36 23.65 7.57 -5.24
C TYR A 36 22.86 6.31 -5.60
N LEU A 37 21.57 6.45 -5.89
CA LEU A 37 20.59 5.38 -5.98
C LEU A 37 19.72 5.55 -7.23
N ARG A 38 19.98 4.75 -8.26
CA ARG A 38 19.19 4.72 -9.49
C ARG A 38 18.16 3.61 -9.41
N PHE A 39 16.98 3.90 -8.85
CA PHE A 39 15.93 2.91 -8.63
C PHE A 39 15.50 2.12 -9.89
N PRO A 40 15.47 2.70 -11.11
CA PRO A 40 15.17 1.93 -12.31
C PRO A 40 16.12 0.74 -12.58
N GLU A 41 17.33 0.73 -11.99
CA GLU A 41 18.26 -0.41 -12.09
C GLU A 41 17.89 -1.56 -11.13
N ILE A 42 17.03 -1.32 -10.12
CA ILE A 42 16.51 -2.33 -9.20
C ILE A 42 15.19 -2.89 -9.75
N THR A 43 15.29 -3.67 -10.82
CA THR A 43 14.16 -4.10 -11.66
C THR A 43 13.13 -5.00 -10.98
N THR A 44 13.35 -5.40 -9.73
CA THR A 44 12.42 -6.17 -8.90
C THR A 44 11.72 -5.32 -7.83
N THR A 45 11.98 -4.01 -7.73
CA THR A 45 11.29 -3.12 -6.78
C THR A 45 10.01 -2.57 -7.40
N HIS A 46 8.87 -2.84 -6.77
CA HIS A 46 7.57 -2.22 -7.10
C HIS A 46 7.49 -0.80 -6.56
N PHE A 47 7.73 -0.67 -5.26
CA PHE A 47 7.73 0.61 -4.54
C PHE A 47 8.85 0.58 -3.51
N ALA A 48 9.45 1.74 -3.24
CA ALA A 48 10.35 1.91 -2.12
C ALA A 48 10.25 3.31 -1.55
N ARG A 49 10.52 3.45 -0.26
CA ARG A 49 10.62 4.76 0.37
C ARG A 49 11.62 4.81 1.50
N PHE A 50 12.21 5.98 1.68
CA PHE A 50 12.91 6.37 2.89
C PHE A 50 12.07 7.41 3.62
N VAL A 51 11.77 7.15 4.89
CA VAL A 51 10.99 8.04 5.75
C VAL A 51 11.81 8.32 6.99
N LEU A 52 11.99 9.58 7.32
CA LEU A 52 12.54 9.97 8.61
C LEU A 52 11.39 9.90 9.61
N ILE A 53 11.47 9.01 10.59
CA ILE A 53 10.42 8.82 11.60
C ILE A 53 10.93 9.07 13.01
N GLY A 54 10.00 9.47 13.89
CA GLY A 54 10.24 9.65 15.31
C GLY A 54 9.57 8.61 16.20
N GLY A 55 9.77 8.72 17.52
CA GLY A 55 9.08 7.92 18.53
C GLY A 55 7.54 8.02 18.44
N GLY A 56 6.82 7.02 18.97
CA GLY A 56 5.38 6.82 18.74
C GLY A 56 4.41 7.78 19.44
N ILE A 57 4.87 8.69 20.31
CA ILE A 57 3.97 9.62 21.03
C ILE A 57 4.14 11.02 20.44
N LYS A 58 3.06 11.58 19.86
CA LYS A 58 3.03 12.90 19.21
C LYS A 58 3.70 14.01 20.04
N ALA A 59 3.49 14.02 21.36
CA ALA A 59 4.03 15.03 22.27
C ALA A 59 5.56 15.01 22.44
N THR A 60 6.22 13.89 22.17
CA THR A 60 7.69 13.71 22.34
C THR A 60 8.37 13.33 21.03
N ARG A 61 7.68 13.53 19.91
CA ARG A 61 8.08 12.98 18.62
C ARG A 61 9.05 13.90 17.90
N ASP A 62 10.34 13.64 18.05
CA ASP A 62 11.33 14.11 17.07
C ASP A 62 11.26 13.18 15.85
N LEU A 63 10.57 13.66 14.80
CA LEU A 63 10.29 12.94 13.57
C LEU A 63 11.54 12.51 12.79
N GLU A 64 12.74 12.92 13.18
CA GLU A 64 13.92 12.71 12.37
C GLU A 64 15.05 12.01 13.15
N THR A 65 14.68 11.15 14.10
CA THR A 65 15.61 10.37 14.93
C THR A 65 15.88 8.98 14.39
N ARG A 66 14.99 8.46 13.53
CA ARG A 66 15.11 7.14 12.94
C ARG A 66 14.89 7.18 11.44
N LEU A 67 15.60 6.32 10.73
CA LEU A 67 15.40 6.05 9.32
C LEU A 67 14.52 4.82 9.18
N TYR A 68 13.38 4.96 8.51
CA TYR A 68 12.56 3.86 8.05
C TYR A 68 12.80 3.67 6.55
N PHE A 69 13.35 2.52 6.17
CA PHE A 69 13.46 2.09 4.78
C PHE A 69 12.47 0.96 4.54
N SER A 70 11.64 1.11 3.50
CA SER A 70 10.75 0.05 3.07
C SER A 70 10.78 -0.16 1.57
N ALA A 71 10.50 -1.40 1.18
CA ALA A 71 10.32 -1.77 -0.20
C ALA A 71 9.19 -2.81 -0.34
N ASN A 72 8.55 -2.80 -1.49
CA ASN A 72 7.77 -3.92 -2.02
C ASN A 72 8.57 -4.48 -3.18
N HIS A 73 8.99 -5.74 -3.09
CA HIS A 73 9.88 -6.30 -4.08
C HIS A 73 9.47 -7.70 -4.49
N ASP A 74 9.93 -8.10 -5.66
CA ASP A 74 9.83 -9.47 -6.13
C ASP A 74 10.98 -10.33 -5.59
N GLY A 75 10.75 -11.63 -5.57
CA GLY A 75 11.78 -12.63 -5.29
C GLY A 75 12.13 -12.73 -3.81
N GLU A 76 13.01 -13.68 -3.51
CA GLU A 76 13.42 -13.95 -2.14
C GLU A 76 14.31 -12.82 -1.60
N TRP A 77 14.28 -12.64 -0.28
CA TRP A 77 15.02 -11.57 0.40
C TRP A 77 16.51 -11.55 0.02
N GLU A 78 17.15 -12.71 -0.07
CA GLU A 78 18.58 -12.80 -0.39
C GLU A 78 18.92 -12.26 -1.78
N GLU A 79 18.11 -12.60 -2.79
CA GLU A 79 18.31 -12.18 -4.17
C GLU A 79 18.02 -10.68 -4.32
N TYR A 80 17.00 -10.20 -3.62
CA TYR A 80 16.66 -8.78 -3.62
C TYR A 80 17.76 -7.91 -2.98
N ILE A 81 18.26 -8.31 -1.80
CA ILE A 81 19.35 -7.57 -1.14
C ILE A 81 20.65 -7.66 -1.97
N ASP A 82 20.89 -8.77 -2.66
CA ASP A 82 22.03 -8.89 -3.59
C ASP A 82 21.94 -7.90 -4.74
N LEU A 83 20.78 -7.80 -5.38
CA LEU A 83 20.55 -6.83 -6.45
C LEU A 83 20.69 -5.39 -5.95
N LEU A 84 20.13 -5.09 -4.78
CA LEU A 84 20.27 -3.77 -4.14
C LEU A 84 21.74 -3.41 -3.88
N LEU A 85 22.55 -4.36 -3.38
CA LEU A 85 23.97 -4.10 -3.12
C LEU A 85 24.79 -3.96 -4.41
N ASP A 86 24.48 -4.73 -5.45
CA ASP A 86 25.15 -4.65 -6.75
C ASP A 86 24.92 -3.29 -7.43
N LYS A 87 23.67 -2.82 -7.43
CA LYS A 87 23.27 -1.60 -8.16
C LYS A 87 23.35 -0.32 -7.33
N ALA A 88 23.15 -0.43 -6.01
CA ALA A 88 23.04 0.72 -5.12
C ALA A 88 23.98 0.67 -3.91
N GLY A 89 25.01 -0.17 -3.94
CA GLY A 89 25.95 -0.33 -2.82
C GLY A 89 26.47 1.00 -2.27
N LYS A 90 26.85 1.96 -3.14
CA LYS A 90 27.31 3.32 -2.75
C LYS A 90 26.26 4.10 -1.97
N ALA A 91 25.01 4.11 -2.41
CA ALA A 91 23.93 4.73 -1.66
C ALA A 91 23.70 4.02 -0.33
N LEU A 92 23.67 2.70 -0.33
CA LEU A 92 23.39 1.92 0.87
C LEU A 92 24.50 2.11 1.93
N GLU A 93 25.77 2.15 1.53
CA GLU A 93 26.86 2.52 2.45
C GLU A 93 26.66 3.96 2.96
N ALA A 94 26.46 4.94 2.09
CA ALA A 94 26.34 6.34 2.47
C ALA A 94 25.14 6.61 3.41
N ILE A 95 24.00 5.96 3.16
CA ILE A 95 22.77 6.12 3.95
C ILE A 95 22.87 5.35 5.27
N PHE A 96 23.25 4.05 5.23
CA PHE A 96 23.16 3.19 6.40
C PHE A 96 24.35 3.39 7.37
N SER A 97 25.48 3.91 6.89
CA SER A 97 26.60 4.30 7.78
C SER A 97 26.28 5.50 8.68
N ALA A 98 25.27 6.31 8.31
CA ALA A 98 24.72 7.36 9.15
C ALA A 98 23.89 6.82 10.34
N CYS A 99 23.62 5.51 10.39
CA CYS A 99 22.82 4.88 11.43
C CYS A 99 23.68 4.17 12.50
N GLU A 100 23.11 4.05 13.70
CA GLU A 100 23.73 3.35 14.84
C GLU A 100 23.90 1.85 14.55
N GLY A 101 25.01 1.26 14.99
CA GLY A 101 25.27 -0.17 14.85
C GLY A 101 25.71 -0.62 13.45
N TYR A 102 25.90 0.31 12.49
CA TYR A 102 26.44 -0.01 11.18
C TYR A 102 27.80 -0.73 11.29
N PRO A 103 28.04 -1.83 10.55
CA PRO A 103 29.16 -2.76 10.79
C PRO A 103 30.60 -2.24 10.53
N ASN A 104 30.84 -0.92 10.42
CA ASN A 104 32.16 -0.32 10.10
C ASN A 104 32.89 -1.05 8.95
N VAL A 105 32.14 -1.42 7.92
CA VAL A 105 32.63 -2.02 6.66
C VAL A 105 32.40 -1.06 5.51
N SER A 106 33.31 -1.05 4.53
CA SER A 106 33.15 -0.27 3.30
C SER A 106 32.89 -1.20 2.11
N LEU A 107 32.33 -0.68 1.02
CA LEU A 107 32.05 -1.46 -0.20
C LEU A 107 33.25 -2.22 -0.79
N THR A 108 34.48 -1.80 -0.46
CA THR A 108 35.69 -2.45 -0.95
C THR A 108 36.09 -3.69 -0.11
N ASP A 109 35.49 -3.87 1.07
CA ASP A 109 35.73 -5.03 1.93
C ASP A 109 35.01 -6.28 1.37
N PRO A 110 35.71 -7.42 1.13
CA PRO A 110 35.06 -8.67 0.73
C PRO A 110 33.94 -9.15 1.67
N ALA A 111 34.00 -8.78 2.95
CA ALA A 111 32.98 -9.12 3.95
C ALA A 111 31.81 -8.12 3.99
N PHE A 112 31.83 -7.03 3.21
CA PHE A 112 30.81 -5.99 3.20
C PHE A 112 29.41 -6.58 3.02
N LYS A 113 29.24 -7.39 1.97
CA LYS A 113 27.95 -7.98 1.59
C LYS A 113 27.35 -8.81 2.73
N ALA A 114 28.15 -9.66 3.36
CA ALA A 114 27.70 -10.49 4.48
C ALA A 114 27.34 -9.65 5.71
N ARG A 115 28.23 -8.73 6.11
CA ARG A 115 28.00 -7.89 7.30
C ARG A 115 26.84 -6.92 7.13
N PHE A 116 26.64 -6.38 5.93
CA PHE A 116 25.48 -5.54 5.61
C PHE A 116 24.18 -6.32 5.69
N LYS A 117 24.13 -7.55 5.17
CA LYS A 117 22.95 -8.43 5.29
C LYS A 117 22.62 -8.75 6.74
N ASP A 118 23.61 -9.08 7.55
CA ASP A 118 23.40 -9.36 8.98
C ASP A 118 22.85 -8.12 9.72
N TYR A 119 23.39 -6.94 9.40
CA TYR A 119 22.90 -5.67 9.91
C TYR A 119 21.46 -5.38 9.49
N LEU A 120 21.09 -5.60 8.22
CA LEU A 120 19.71 -5.42 7.76
C LEU A 120 18.75 -6.41 8.43
N ARG A 121 19.14 -7.68 8.59
CA ARG A 121 18.32 -8.69 9.28
C ARG A 121 18.05 -8.31 10.71
N ALA A 122 19.09 -7.90 11.44
CA ALA A 122 18.98 -7.52 12.84
C ALA A 122 18.02 -6.34 13.06
N ASN A 123 17.87 -5.48 12.06
CA ASN A 123 17.03 -4.28 12.11
C ASN A 123 15.73 -4.39 11.28
N SER A 124 15.46 -5.55 10.70
CA SER A 124 14.24 -5.79 9.91
C SER A 124 13.04 -5.96 10.84
N CYS A 125 11.95 -5.26 10.53
CA CYS A 125 10.71 -5.33 11.28
C CYS A 125 9.81 -6.45 10.74
N GLN A 126 9.14 -7.16 11.65
CA GLN A 126 8.09 -8.10 11.25
C GLN A 126 6.83 -7.34 10.82
N VAL A 127 6.45 -7.48 9.55
CA VAL A 127 5.19 -6.96 9.05
C VAL A 127 4.02 -7.81 9.58
N ASN A 128 3.08 -7.19 10.30
CA ASN A 128 1.94 -7.90 10.90
C ASN A 128 0.85 -8.21 9.87
N THR A 129 0.62 -7.26 8.97
CA THR A 129 -0.39 -7.36 7.91
C THR A 129 0.19 -6.77 6.65
N PHE A 130 0.05 -7.47 5.53
CA PHE A 130 0.48 -7.02 4.22
C PHE A 130 -0.64 -7.26 3.20
N TYR A 131 -0.98 -6.22 2.45
CA TYR A 131 -1.97 -6.25 1.39
C TYR A 131 -1.29 -5.97 0.04
N GLN A 132 -1.77 -6.64 -1.01
CA GLN A 132 -1.28 -6.57 -2.38
C GLN A 132 -2.48 -6.43 -3.32
N GLY A 133 -2.49 -5.40 -4.17
CA GLY A 133 -3.56 -5.17 -5.15
C GLY A 133 -3.54 -6.18 -6.30
N TYR A 134 -2.37 -6.64 -6.72
CA TYR A 134 -2.19 -7.62 -7.81
C TYR A 134 -1.23 -8.72 -7.35
N PRO A 135 -1.67 -9.58 -6.42
CA PRO A 135 -0.80 -10.56 -5.81
C PRO A 135 -0.22 -11.52 -6.85
N GLY A 136 1.09 -11.75 -6.76
CA GLY A 136 1.79 -12.71 -7.60
C GLY A 136 2.30 -12.18 -8.94
N LYS A 137 2.13 -10.87 -9.20
CA LYS A 137 2.56 -10.20 -10.42
C LYS A 137 3.88 -9.46 -10.21
N SER A 138 4.93 -9.86 -10.92
CA SER A 138 6.23 -9.20 -10.86
C SER A 138 6.21 -7.82 -11.50
N VAL A 139 7.21 -6.99 -11.18
CA VAL A 139 7.45 -5.70 -11.84
C VAL A 139 7.53 -5.89 -13.36
N GLN A 140 8.27 -6.91 -13.81
CA GLN A 140 8.41 -7.23 -15.23
C GLN A 140 7.08 -7.64 -15.86
N GLU A 141 6.28 -8.48 -15.20
CA GLU A 141 4.95 -8.86 -15.71
C GLU A 141 4.05 -7.64 -15.87
N VAL A 142 4.05 -6.74 -14.88
CA VAL A 142 3.26 -5.50 -14.92
C VAL A 142 3.73 -4.59 -16.05
N GLN A 143 5.03 -4.28 -16.12
CA GLN A 143 5.62 -3.41 -17.16
C GLN A 143 5.37 -3.97 -18.57
N HIS A 144 5.60 -5.27 -18.79
CA HIS A 144 5.30 -5.90 -20.07
C HIS A 144 3.82 -5.85 -20.44
N SER A 145 2.91 -5.89 -19.46
CA SER A 145 1.47 -5.81 -19.73
C SER A 145 1.07 -4.40 -20.18
N ILE A 146 1.60 -3.37 -19.52
CA ILE A 146 1.43 -1.95 -19.86
C ILE A 146 1.99 -1.68 -21.27
N GLU A 147 3.23 -2.10 -21.55
CA GLU A 147 3.88 -1.90 -22.85
C GLU A 147 3.11 -2.55 -23.99
N ARG A 148 2.63 -3.78 -23.80
CA ARG A 148 1.82 -4.48 -24.81
C ARG A 148 0.49 -3.79 -25.05
N HIS A 149 -0.18 -3.32 -24.01
CA HIS A 149 -1.42 -2.58 -24.19
C HIS A 149 -1.17 -1.28 -24.99
N ALA A 150 -0.11 -0.53 -24.68
CA ALA A 150 0.27 0.66 -25.44
C ALA A 150 0.60 0.38 -26.92
N VAL A 151 1.16 -0.79 -27.24
CA VAL A 151 1.34 -1.23 -28.64
C VAL A 151 -0.01 -1.52 -29.30
N LEU A 152 -0.90 -2.26 -28.62
CA LEU A 152 -2.24 -2.59 -29.12
C LEU A 152 -3.09 -1.34 -29.38
N GLU A 153 -3.05 -0.36 -28.48
CA GLU A 153 -3.75 0.92 -28.68
C GLU A 153 -3.19 1.68 -29.89
N ARG A 154 -1.87 1.74 -30.06
CA ARG A 154 -1.24 2.36 -31.24
C ARG A 154 -1.67 1.69 -32.54
N LEU A 155 -1.74 0.36 -32.56
CA LEU A 155 -2.23 -0.41 -33.70
C LEU A 155 -3.72 -0.13 -33.95
N ALA A 156 -4.56 -0.16 -32.92
CA ALA A 156 -5.99 0.13 -33.03
C ALA A 156 -6.27 1.55 -33.55
N ASN A 157 -5.35 2.49 -33.33
CA ASN A 157 -5.46 3.88 -33.75
C ASN A 157 -4.83 4.19 -35.13
N GLN A 158 -4.18 3.23 -35.79
CA GLN A 158 -3.68 3.41 -37.16
C GLN A 158 -4.82 3.40 -38.19
N LYS A 159 -4.80 4.39 -39.11
CA LYS A 159 -5.75 4.46 -40.24
C LYS A 159 -5.57 3.25 -41.17
N GLY A 160 -6.66 2.55 -41.47
CA GLY A 160 -6.66 1.36 -42.34
C GLY A 160 -6.97 0.03 -41.62
N LEU A 161 -6.95 0.02 -40.29
CA LEU A 161 -7.31 -1.13 -39.45
C LEU A 161 -8.77 -1.12 -38.98
N ASP A 162 -9.58 -0.17 -39.46
CA ASP A 162 -11.02 -0.09 -39.15
C ASP A 162 -11.79 -1.33 -39.63
N GLY A 163 -11.26 -2.06 -40.63
CA GLY A 163 -11.77 -3.36 -41.06
C GLY A 163 -11.44 -4.51 -40.10
N ILE A 164 -10.29 -4.47 -39.42
CA ILE A 164 -9.87 -5.50 -38.44
C ILE A 164 -10.63 -5.35 -37.12
N LYS A 165 -11.03 -4.12 -36.75
CA LYS A 165 -11.96 -3.87 -35.63
C LYS A 165 -13.30 -4.58 -35.78
N ALA A 166 -13.72 -4.91 -37.00
CA ALA A 166 -14.95 -5.66 -37.27
C ALA A 166 -14.80 -7.18 -37.08
N GLU A 167 -13.58 -7.72 -37.25
CA GLU A 167 -13.25 -9.13 -37.02
C GLU A 167 -12.87 -9.43 -35.57
N PHE A 168 -12.21 -8.48 -34.89
CA PHE A 168 -12.06 -8.50 -33.44
C PHE A 168 -13.36 -8.08 -32.77
N LYS A 169 -14.37 -8.95 -32.83
CA LYS A 169 -15.37 -8.94 -31.75
C LYS A 169 -14.60 -9.22 -30.47
N PRO A 170 -14.64 -8.34 -29.45
CA PRO A 170 -14.22 -8.74 -28.13
C PRO A 170 -14.99 -10.02 -27.86
N SER A 171 -14.30 -11.14 -27.63
CA SER A 171 -14.95 -12.24 -26.94
C SER A 171 -15.54 -11.58 -25.71
N SER A 172 -16.86 -11.51 -25.64
CA SER A 172 -17.61 -10.98 -24.53
C SER A 172 -17.30 -11.86 -23.33
N GLY A 173 -16.12 -11.64 -22.75
CA GLY A 173 -15.79 -12.05 -21.41
C GLY A 173 -16.86 -11.44 -20.53
N PRO A 174 -17.44 -12.21 -19.59
CA PRO A 174 -18.56 -11.74 -18.82
C PRO A 174 -18.15 -10.42 -18.16
N ALA A 175 -18.91 -9.35 -18.46
CA ALA A 175 -18.83 -8.09 -17.75
C ALA A 175 -18.72 -8.42 -16.25
N PHE A 176 -17.74 -7.86 -15.55
CA PHE A 176 -17.45 -8.21 -14.16
C PHE A 176 -18.68 -8.02 -13.23
N GLY A 177 -19.68 -7.24 -13.67
CA GLY A 177 -20.99 -7.13 -13.03
C GLY A 177 -21.91 -8.37 -13.13
N ASN A 178 -21.70 -9.28 -14.09
CA ASN A 178 -22.57 -10.43 -14.35
C ASN A 178 -22.16 -11.73 -13.60
N ILE A 179 -21.00 -11.75 -12.95
CA ILE A 179 -20.58 -12.89 -12.10
C ILE A 179 -21.08 -12.71 -10.67
N ILE A 180 -21.07 -11.47 -10.14
CA ILE A 180 -21.60 -11.16 -8.81
C ILE A 180 -23.12 -11.41 -8.76
N SER A 181 -23.87 -11.05 -9.81
CA SER A 181 -25.30 -11.36 -9.89
C SER A 181 -25.59 -12.87 -9.94
N LYS A 182 -24.82 -13.63 -10.74
CA LYS A 182 -24.99 -15.09 -10.84
C LYS A 182 -24.60 -15.88 -9.59
N ILE A 183 -23.61 -15.42 -8.82
CA ILE A 183 -23.22 -16.07 -7.56
C ILE A 183 -24.26 -15.78 -6.46
N TRP A 184 -24.85 -14.57 -6.46
CA TRP A 184 -25.95 -14.21 -5.56
C TRP A 184 -27.22 -15.02 -5.85
N ASP A 185 -27.51 -15.26 -7.14
CA ASP A 185 -28.73 -15.94 -7.57
C ASP A 185 -28.70 -17.47 -7.35
N ASN A 186 -27.52 -18.11 -7.37
CA ASN A 186 -27.44 -19.59 -7.42
C ASN A 186 -26.93 -20.31 -6.16
N THR A 187 -26.53 -19.63 -5.09
CA THR A 187 -26.10 -20.33 -3.84
C THR A 187 -26.65 -19.76 -2.54
N GLY A 188 -27.72 -18.95 -2.60
CA GLY A 188 -28.40 -18.46 -1.39
C GLY A 188 -29.73 -17.73 -1.66
N GLY A 189 -29.92 -17.17 -2.86
CA GLY A 189 -31.08 -16.33 -3.19
C GLY A 189 -32.46 -16.99 -3.05
N LYS A 190 -32.59 -18.31 -3.28
CA LYS A 190 -33.90 -19.00 -3.20
C LYS A 190 -34.36 -19.39 -1.80
N LEU A 191 -33.46 -19.43 -0.81
CA LEU A 191 -33.83 -19.60 0.60
C LEU A 191 -34.06 -18.24 1.29
N ILE A 192 -33.46 -17.17 0.77
CA ILE A 192 -33.58 -15.80 1.30
C ILE A 192 -34.85 -15.10 0.79
N SER A 193 -35.40 -15.47 -0.37
CA SER A 193 -36.60 -14.84 -0.94
C SER A 193 -37.91 -15.12 -0.19
N ILE A 194 -37.90 -15.93 0.88
CA ILE A 194 -39.06 -16.19 1.75
C ILE A 194 -39.03 -15.33 3.02
N ILE A 195 -37.91 -14.65 3.28
CA ILE A 195 -37.75 -13.77 4.43
C ILE A 195 -38.28 -12.39 4.03
N THR A 196 -39.39 -11.96 4.65
CA THR A 196 -39.89 -10.59 4.47
C THR A 196 -38.80 -9.58 4.86
N ALA A 197 -38.73 -8.42 4.20
CA ALA A 197 -37.74 -7.38 4.51
C ALA A 197 -37.59 -7.11 6.04
N PRO A 198 -38.66 -7.08 6.85
CA PRO A 198 -38.56 -6.95 8.30
C PRO A 198 -37.78 -8.09 9.00
N LEU A 199 -37.96 -9.35 8.58
CA LEU A 199 -37.27 -10.49 9.18
C LEU A 199 -35.80 -10.51 8.78
N ARG A 200 -35.47 -10.10 7.55
CA ARG A 200 -34.09 -9.93 7.08
C ARG A 200 -33.38 -8.86 7.89
N ASP A 201 -34.02 -7.72 8.07
CA ASP A 201 -33.45 -6.59 8.79
C ASP A 201 -33.33 -6.92 10.29
N PHE A 202 -34.29 -7.66 10.86
CA PHE A 202 -34.20 -8.21 12.22
C PHE A 202 -33.01 -9.17 12.38
N LEU A 203 -32.86 -10.16 11.49
CA LEU A 203 -31.76 -11.12 11.52
C LEU A 203 -30.40 -10.44 11.32
N GLY A 204 -30.32 -9.47 10.41
CA GLY A 204 -29.14 -8.64 10.21
C GLY A 204 -28.76 -7.86 11.47
N ASN A 205 -29.74 -7.26 12.15
CA ASN A 205 -29.52 -6.55 13.41
C ASN A 205 -29.08 -7.49 14.55
N VAL A 206 -29.64 -8.70 14.62
CA VAL A 206 -29.22 -9.72 15.60
C VAL A 206 -27.77 -10.15 15.33
N LEU A 207 -27.43 -10.44 14.07
CA LEU A 207 -26.07 -10.83 13.68
C LEU A 207 -25.06 -9.71 13.95
N LYS A 208 -25.42 -8.46 13.65
CA LYS A 208 -24.61 -7.29 13.96
C LYS A 208 -24.36 -7.13 15.46
N LYS A 209 -25.40 -7.24 16.30
CA LYS A 209 -25.26 -7.18 17.76
C LYS A 209 -24.37 -8.31 18.29
N LEU A 210 -24.48 -9.50 17.72
CA LEU A 210 -23.62 -10.64 18.07
C LEU A 210 -22.17 -10.38 17.66
N LEU A 211 -21.95 -9.84 16.47
CA LEU A 211 -20.63 -9.43 16.00
C LEU A 211 -20.04 -8.35 16.90
N ASP A 212 -20.79 -7.30 17.22
CA ASP A 212 -20.40 -6.24 18.15
C ASP A 212 -20.09 -6.82 19.55
N PHE A 213 -20.88 -7.78 20.02
CA PHE A 213 -20.59 -8.48 21.27
C PHE A 213 -19.27 -9.26 21.21
N VAL A 214 -19.02 -10.02 20.15
CA VAL A 214 -17.77 -10.76 19.96
C VAL A 214 -16.59 -9.78 19.88
N LEU A 215 -16.67 -8.77 19.02
CA LEU A 215 -15.61 -7.79 18.84
C LEU A 215 -15.34 -7.00 20.12
N GLY A 216 -16.38 -6.51 20.80
CA GLY A 216 -16.26 -5.67 21.98
C GLY A 216 -15.90 -6.44 23.25
N LYS A 217 -16.61 -7.55 23.54
CA LYS A 217 -16.45 -8.29 24.80
C LYS A 217 -15.42 -9.42 24.73
N ILE A 218 -15.31 -10.10 23.58
CA ILE A 218 -14.40 -11.25 23.44
C ILE A 218 -13.04 -10.78 22.90
N VAL A 219 -13.03 -9.98 21.83
CA VAL A 219 -11.78 -9.50 21.22
C VAL A 219 -11.23 -8.24 21.93
N GLY A 220 -12.10 -7.43 22.53
CA GLY A 220 -11.72 -6.21 23.25
C GLY A 220 -11.59 -4.97 22.36
N ILE A 221 -12.18 -4.99 21.16
CA ILE A 221 -12.16 -3.88 20.22
C ILE A 221 -13.06 -2.77 20.72
N ARG A 222 -12.59 -1.52 20.62
CA ARG A 222 -13.43 -0.34 20.85
C ARG A 222 -14.43 -0.22 19.71
N LEU A 223 -15.71 -0.27 20.07
CA LEU A 223 -16.80 0.02 19.15
C LEU A 223 -17.09 1.51 19.15
N PHE A 224 -17.47 2.02 17.98
CA PHE A 224 -17.81 3.42 17.79
C PHE A 224 -19.29 3.57 17.47
N PRO A 225 -19.92 4.69 17.84
CA PRO A 225 -21.30 4.97 17.47
C PRO A 225 -21.48 4.98 15.94
N GLU A 226 -22.62 4.51 15.46
CA GLU A 226 -22.99 4.65 14.03
C GLU A 226 -23.57 6.03 13.70
N THR A 227 -23.95 6.78 14.73
CA THR A 227 -24.46 8.14 14.62
C THR A 227 -23.35 9.09 14.23
N LEU A 228 -23.61 9.94 13.24
CA LEU A 228 -22.69 11.01 12.86
C LEU A 228 -22.55 12.05 13.97
N PRO A 229 -21.41 12.75 14.06
CA PRO A 229 -21.30 13.94 14.91
C PRO A 229 -22.35 14.98 14.50
N PRO A 230 -22.72 15.91 15.41
CA PRO A 230 -23.49 17.10 15.03
C PRO A 230 -22.81 17.81 13.84
N LEU A 231 -23.60 18.36 12.93
CA LEU A 231 -23.08 19.14 11.81
C LEU A 231 -22.20 20.28 12.35
N GLN A 232 -20.93 20.26 11.97
CA GLN A 232 -20.00 21.35 12.25
C GLN A 232 -19.94 22.25 11.02
N GLU A 233 -19.84 23.56 11.24
CA GLU A 233 -19.53 24.46 10.13
C GLU A 233 -18.15 24.12 9.55
N PRO A 234 -17.96 24.19 8.22
CA PRO A 234 -16.67 23.98 7.61
C PRO A 234 -15.65 24.92 8.26
N SER A 235 -14.53 24.38 8.75
CA SER A 235 -13.39 25.21 9.12
C SER A 235 -12.98 26.02 7.89
N PRO A 236 -12.86 27.36 7.97
CA PRO A 236 -12.39 28.17 6.85
C PRO A 236 -10.89 27.95 6.56
N GLU A 237 -10.17 27.32 7.49
CA GLU A 237 -8.74 27.03 7.38
C GLU A 237 -8.53 25.67 6.71
N VAL A 238 -8.00 25.69 5.49
CA VAL A 238 -7.59 24.49 4.74
C VAL A 238 -6.23 24.04 5.24
N ASP A 239 -6.12 22.79 5.69
CA ASP A 239 -4.83 22.22 6.14
C ASP A 239 -3.94 21.93 4.93
N THR A 240 -2.96 22.81 4.69
CA THR A 240 -2.07 22.74 3.52
C THR A 240 -1.01 21.64 3.62
N ARG A 241 -0.86 20.98 4.77
CA ARG A 241 0.12 19.89 4.95
C ARG A 241 -0.17 18.69 4.04
N ILE A 242 -1.41 18.55 3.57
CA ILE A 242 -1.82 17.52 2.61
C ILE A 242 -1.09 17.68 1.26
N ALA A 243 -0.84 18.92 0.83
CA ALA A 243 -0.16 19.18 -0.44
C ALA A 243 1.30 18.68 -0.47
N GLN A 244 1.87 18.35 0.70
CA GLN A 244 3.23 17.81 0.80
C GLN A 244 3.30 16.31 0.50
N THR A 245 2.17 15.61 0.47
CA THR A 245 2.11 14.15 0.22
C THR A 245 1.61 13.78 -1.17
N ASP A 246 1.01 14.72 -1.90
CA ASP A 246 0.54 14.50 -3.27
C ASP A 246 1.65 14.84 -4.29
N TYR A 247 2.18 13.81 -4.94
CA TYR A 247 3.13 13.93 -6.05
C TYR A 247 2.37 14.27 -7.33
N LEU A 248 2.30 15.56 -7.68
CA LEU A 248 1.52 16.06 -8.83
C LEU A 248 1.90 15.45 -10.19
N GLU A 249 3.11 14.93 -10.33
CA GLU A 249 3.62 14.27 -11.52
C GLU A 249 3.41 12.75 -11.54
N SER A 250 2.68 12.20 -10.56
CA SER A 250 2.45 10.77 -10.40
C SER A 250 0.96 10.50 -10.17
N VAL A 251 0.44 9.43 -10.78
CA VAL A 251 -0.89 8.91 -10.42
C VAL A 251 -0.85 8.29 -9.03
N GLN A 252 0.32 7.80 -8.63
CA GLN A 252 0.53 7.09 -7.38
C GLN A 252 1.18 7.94 -6.32
N ASN A 253 0.70 7.78 -5.10
CA ASN A 253 1.12 8.50 -3.92
C ASN A 253 1.44 7.55 -2.77
N GLU A 254 2.03 8.14 -1.74
CA GLU A 254 2.49 7.45 -0.56
C GLU A 254 1.80 8.02 0.67
N MET A 255 1.57 7.16 1.66
CA MET A 255 1.22 7.61 3.00
C MET A 255 1.95 6.75 4.01
N THR A 256 2.58 7.39 4.98
CA THR A 256 3.11 6.74 6.17
C THR A 256 2.50 7.41 7.39
N THR A 257 1.85 6.65 8.27
CA THR A 257 1.33 7.17 9.54
C THR A 257 1.91 6.40 10.71
N ILE A 258 2.07 7.10 11.82
CA ILE A 258 2.64 6.53 13.03
C ILE A 258 1.78 6.97 14.20
N SER A 259 1.22 6.00 14.91
CA SER A 259 0.26 6.25 15.98
C SER A 259 0.65 5.47 17.23
N ALA A 260 0.59 6.12 18.40
CA ALA A 260 0.72 5.43 19.68
C ALA A 260 -0.42 4.42 19.85
N ILE A 261 -0.09 3.23 20.33
CA ILE A 261 -1.05 2.17 20.67
C ILE A 261 -1.39 2.28 22.16
N ASP A 262 -2.67 2.20 22.52
CA ASP A 262 -3.05 2.03 23.92
C ASP A 262 -2.57 0.64 24.40
N PRO A 263 -1.71 0.55 25.42
CA PRO A 263 -1.21 -0.74 25.91
C PRO A 263 -2.32 -1.74 26.27
N LYS A 264 -3.48 -1.26 26.71
CA LYS A 264 -4.65 -2.10 27.04
C LYS A 264 -5.29 -2.72 25.80
N GLN A 265 -5.14 -2.07 24.64
CA GLN A 265 -5.73 -2.47 23.37
C GLN A 265 -4.77 -3.25 22.45
N LEU A 266 -3.49 -3.41 22.84
CA LEU A 266 -2.50 -4.09 22.02
C LEU A 266 -2.92 -5.52 21.62
N ARG A 267 -3.56 -6.27 22.52
CA ARG A 267 -4.05 -7.62 22.23
C ARG A 267 -5.16 -7.60 21.18
N ALA A 268 -6.14 -6.71 21.32
CA ALA A 268 -7.24 -6.55 20.38
C ALA A 268 -6.70 -6.17 18.98
N LEU A 269 -5.76 -5.22 18.93
CA LEU A 269 -5.11 -4.81 17.69
C LEU A 269 -4.37 -5.97 17.01
N LYS A 270 -3.58 -6.76 17.76
CA LYS A 270 -2.87 -7.94 17.20
C LYS A 270 -3.84 -8.94 16.59
N ILE A 271 -4.97 -9.23 17.27
CA ILE A 271 -6.00 -10.13 16.73
C ILE A 271 -6.61 -9.53 15.46
N MET A 272 -6.93 -8.24 15.46
CA MET A 272 -7.50 -7.59 14.27
C MET A 272 -6.53 -7.58 13.09
N LEU A 273 -5.26 -7.26 13.29
CA LEU A 273 -4.25 -7.32 12.24
C LEU A 273 -4.09 -8.75 11.69
N TRP A 274 -4.19 -9.77 12.54
CA TRP A 274 -4.20 -11.17 12.09
C TRP A 274 -5.44 -11.48 11.23
N ILE A 275 -6.64 -11.07 11.65
CA ILE A 275 -7.88 -11.25 10.87
C ILE A 275 -7.76 -10.54 9.52
N VAL A 276 -7.33 -9.29 9.51
CA VAL A 276 -7.16 -8.50 8.28
C VAL A 276 -6.10 -9.11 7.38
N ASN A 277 -5.01 -9.63 7.92
CA ASN A 277 -3.98 -10.33 7.13
C ASN A 277 -4.53 -11.60 6.48
N MET A 278 -5.41 -12.35 7.16
CA MET A 278 -6.10 -13.48 6.55
C MET A 278 -7.08 -13.03 5.47
N ALA A 279 -7.88 -12.01 5.72
CA ALA A 279 -8.78 -11.46 4.72
C ALA A 279 -8.03 -10.91 3.50
N ALA A 280 -6.90 -10.23 3.70
CA ALA A 280 -6.04 -9.72 2.63
C ALA A 280 -5.55 -10.84 1.70
N ARG A 281 -5.12 -11.98 2.26
CA ARG A 281 -4.60 -13.12 1.49
C ARG A 281 -5.68 -13.90 0.75
N TYR A 282 -6.86 -14.06 1.36
CA TYR A 282 -7.86 -15.02 0.87
C TYR A 282 -9.12 -14.37 0.28
N LEU A 283 -9.49 -13.17 0.70
CA LEU A 283 -10.75 -12.50 0.33
C LEU A 283 -10.52 -11.27 -0.56
N PHE A 284 -9.47 -10.50 -0.28
CA PHE A 284 -9.16 -9.23 -0.93
C PHE A 284 -8.05 -9.33 -1.99
N ASN A 285 -7.78 -10.54 -2.48
CA ASN A 285 -6.69 -10.83 -3.41
C ASN A 285 -6.98 -10.50 -4.89
N LYS A 286 -8.02 -9.69 -5.15
CA LYS A 286 -8.47 -9.31 -6.50
C LYS A 286 -8.44 -7.79 -6.73
N GLY A 287 -7.53 -7.07 -6.06
CA GLY A 287 -7.34 -5.64 -6.27
C GLY A 287 -8.30 -4.73 -5.53
N GLU A 288 -8.95 -5.24 -4.49
CA GLU A 288 -9.85 -4.44 -3.67
C GLU A 288 -9.70 -4.81 -2.20
N LEU A 289 -9.47 -3.79 -1.35
CA LEU A 289 -9.48 -3.93 0.11
C LEU A 289 -10.72 -3.23 0.67
N GLY A 290 -11.75 -3.99 1.02
CA GLY A 290 -12.97 -3.46 1.64
C GLY A 290 -13.67 -2.37 0.83
N GLY A 291 -13.87 -2.57 -0.48
CA GLY A 291 -14.50 -1.58 -1.38
C GLY A 291 -13.51 -0.69 -2.14
N ILE A 292 -12.24 -0.66 -1.75
CA ILE A 292 -11.26 0.31 -2.23
C ILE A 292 -10.29 -0.36 -3.20
N SER A 293 -10.32 0.10 -4.46
CA SER A 293 -9.54 -0.46 -5.58
C SER A 293 -8.39 0.44 -6.04
N THR A 294 -7.96 1.36 -5.18
CA THR A 294 -6.88 2.32 -5.41
C THR A 294 -5.59 1.97 -4.67
N ILE A 295 -5.54 0.85 -3.92
CA ILE A 295 -4.38 0.49 -3.10
C ILE A 295 -3.51 -0.52 -3.85
N HIS A 296 -2.25 -0.15 -4.11
CA HIS A 296 -1.26 -1.08 -4.66
C HIS A 296 -0.72 -2.01 -3.59
N PHE A 297 -0.23 -1.44 -2.49
CA PHE A 297 0.28 -2.18 -1.35
C PHE A 297 0.04 -1.42 -0.06
N ALA A 298 -0.31 -2.14 1.00
CA ALA A 298 -0.42 -1.58 2.33
C ALA A 298 0.18 -2.51 3.36
N ARG A 299 0.80 -1.95 4.40
CA ARG A 299 1.35 -2.73 5.51
C ARG A 299 1.10 -2.08 6.87
N TRP A 300 0.94 -2.93 7.88
CA TRP A 300 0.84 -2.55 9.28
C TRP A 300 1.96 -3.23 10.05
N ILE A 301 2.67 -2.44 10.85
CA ILE A 301 3.82 -2.89 11.64
C ILE A 301 3.67 -2.36 13.05
N ILE A 302 3.65 -3.25 14.03
CA ILE A 302 3.72 -2.92 15.43
C ILE A 302 5.20 -2.86 15.82
N ILE A 303 5.68 -1.67 16.19
CA ILE A 303 7.07 -1.41 16.55
C ILE A 303 7.17 -0.97 18.02
N ASP A 304 8.38 -0.69 18.49
CA ASP A 304 8.67 -0.16 19.84
C ASP A 304 8.09 -1.03 20.97
N ASN A 305 8.20 -2.36 20.82
CA ASN A 305 7.66 -3.35 21.76
C ASN A 305 6.15 -3.23 22.00
N GLY A 306 5.38 -2.92 20.95
CA GLY A 306 3.92 -2.85 21.06
C GLY A 306 3.36 -1.47 21.37
N LYS A 307 4.21 -0.44 21.36
CA LYS A 307 3.81 0.94 21.72
C LYS A 307 3.39 1.77 20.53
N THR A 308 3.80 1.39 19.32
CA THR A 308 3.63 2.22 18.13
C THR A 308 3.12 1.37 16.98
N LEU A 309 2.08 1.86 16.30
CA LEU A 309 1.60 1.32 15.04
C LEU A 309 2.16 2.19 13.91
N LEU A 310 2.94 1.58 13.04
CA LEU A 310 3.33 2.14 11.75
C LEU A 310 2.38 1.57 10.69
N PHE A 311 1.74 2.46 9.95
CA PHE A 311 0.98 2.12 8.76
C PHE A 311 1.61 2.77 7.55
N GLU A 312 1.64 2.02 6.45
CA GLU A 312 2.15 2.50 5.18
C GLU A 312 1.21 2.05 4.06
N SER A 313 0.88 2.95 3.13
CA SER A 313 0.15 2.65 1.91
C SER A 313 0.78 3.27 0.68
N ASN A 314 0.67 2.56 -0.45
CA ASN A 314 0.98 3.02 -1.81
C ASN A 314 -0.35 2.99 -2.57
N TYR A 315 -0.82 4.13 -3.07
CA TYR A 315 -2.19 4.27 -3.57
C TYR A 315 -2.33 5.21 -4.75
N ASP A 316 -3.46 5.13 -5.45
CA ASP A 316 -3.83 5.98 -6.58
C ASP A 316 -4.59 7.23 -6.17
N GLY A 317 -4.39 8.30 -6.93
CA GLY A 317 -5.12 9.55 -6.79
C GLY A 317 -4.61 10.39 -5.62
N ASN A 318 -5.31 11.49 -5.33
CA ASN A 318 -4.88 12.41 -4.28
C ASN A 318 -5.32 11.93 -2.88
N TRP A 319 -4.66 12.47 -1.87
CA TRP A 319 -4.91 12.17 -0.46
C TRP A 319 -6.38 12.34 -0.06
N GLU A 320 -7.04 13.42 -0.52
CA GLU A 320 -8.43 13.74 -0.15
C GLU A 320 -9.42 12.66 -0.62
N GLN A 321 -9.29 12.23 -1.87
CA GLN A 321 -10.09 11.13 -2.43
C GLN A 321 -9.79 9.82 -1.72
N TYR A 322 -8.51 9.54 -1.48
CA TYR A 322 -8.06 8.32 -0.84
C TYR A 322 -8.64 8.17 0.57
N ILE A 323 -8.56 9.21 1.40
CA ILE A 323 -9.12 9.20 2.76
C ILE A 323 -10.66 9.16 2.74
N GLY A 324 -11.30 9.88 1.81
CA GLY A 324 -12.75 9.83 1.62
C GLY A 324 -13.26 8.40 1.39
N ASP A 325 -12.58 7.64 0.52
CA ASP A 325 -12.93 6.25 0.20
C ASP A 325 -12.90 5.33 1.45
N PHE A 326 -11.96 5.50 2.38
CA PHE A 326 -11.95 4.73 3.62
C PHE A 326 -13.11 5.05 4.54
N VAL A 327 -13.51 6.32 4.61
CA VAL A 327 -14.62 6.72 5.46
C VAL A 327 -15.94 6.20 4.90
N ASP A 328 -16.11 6.23 3.57
CA ASP A 328 -17.34 5.77 2.93
C ASP A 328 -17.47 4.25 2.90
N LYS A 329 -16.37 3.55 2.59
CA LYS A 329 -16.41 2.10 2.28
C LYS A 329 -15.86 1.22 3.40
N ALA A 330 -14.93 1.74 4.20
CA ALA A 330 -14.13 0.94 5.14
C ALA A 330 -14.06 1.49 6.57
N ALA A 331 -14.99 2.37 6.98
CA ALA A 331 -14.95 3.02 8.30
C ALA A 331 -14.88 2.03 9.47
N PHE A 332 -15.57 0.89 9.37
CA PHE A 332 -15.47 -0.18 10.37
C PHE A 332 -14.03 -0.72 10.50
N GLY A 333 -13.33 -0.92 9.38
CA GLY A 333 -11.94 -1.36 9.38
C GLY A 333 -11.02 -0.31 9.99
N MET A 334 -11.23 0.96 9.65
CA MET A 334 -10.48 2.08 10.24
C MET A 334 -10.66 2.13 11.76
N ASN A 335 -11.90 2.05 12.23
CA ASN A 335 -12.24 2.03 13.66
C ASN A 335 -11.62 0.82 14.38
N SER A 336 -11.64 -0.36 13.75
CA SER A 336 -11.15 -1.59 14.38
C SER A 336 -9.64 -1.67 14.49
N ILE A 337 -8.90 -0.88 13.71
CA ILE A 337 -7.44 -0.78 13.78
C ILE A 337 -7.05 0.44 14.62
N TRP A 338 -7.36 1.65 14.16
CA TRP A 338 -6.92 2.90 14.77
C TRP A 338 -7.72 3.33 15.99
N GLY A 339 -8.91 2.76 16.21
CA GLY A 339 -9.63 2.96 17.48
C GLY A 339 -8.90 2.40 18.71
N ASN A 340 -7.91 1.51 18.49
CA ASN A 340 -7.01 0.99 19.52
C ASN A 340 -5.85 1.93 19.87
N SER A 341 -5.82 3.13 19.27
CA SER A 341 -4.77 4.12 19.54
C SER A 341 -4.85 4.63 20.98
N ASP A 342 -3.70 5.09 21.48
CA ASP A 342 -3.59 5.81 22.73
C ASP A 342 -4.45 7.09 22.69
N PRO A 343 -5.07 7.53 23.81
CA PRO A 343 -5.85 8.76 23.85
C PRO A 343 -5.12 10.00 23.31
N SER A 344 -3.79 10.07 23.43
CA SER A 344 -2.97 11.17 22.88
C SER A 344 -3.00 11.29 21.35
N VAL A 345 -3.44 10.23 20.64
CA VAL A 345 -3.64 10.26 19.18
C VAL A 345 -4.87 11.10 18.82
N ASN A 346 -5.80 11.31 19.76
CA ASN A 346 -7.06 12.03 19.57
C ASN A 346 -7.98 11.40 18.50
N TYR A 347 -8.02 10.06 18.43
CA TYR A 347 -8.91 9.36 17.50
C TYR A 347 -10.39 9.79 17.71
N PRO A 348 -11.19 10.00 16.64
CA PRO A 348 -12.51 10.62 16.78
C PRO A 348 -13.46 9.80 17.65
N LYS A 349 -14.23 10.48 18.51
CA LYS A 349 -15.23 9.84 19.38
C LYS A 349 -16.34 9.13 18.59
N TYR A 350 -16.70 9.65 17.43
CA TYR A 350 -17.69 9.07 16.51
C TYR A 350 -17.06 8.15 15.44
N GLY A 351 -15.77 7.81 15.62
CA GLY A 351 -15.01 6.99 14.69
C GLY A 351 -14.71 7.69 13.36
N ALA A 352 -14.23 6.93 12.38
CA ALA A 352 -13.80 7.44 11.08
C ALA A 352 -14.89 8.18 10.29
N LYS A 353 -16.17 7.96 10.59
CA LYS A 353 -17.30 8.70 9.96
C LYS A 353 -17.35 10.17 10.36
N ASP A 354 -16.68 10.55 11.44
CA ASP A 354 -16.35 11.96 11.72
C ASP A 354 -15.20 12.38 10.80
N LEU A 355 -15.52 12.60 9.53
CA LEU A 355 -14.55 12.76 8.45
C LEU A 355 -13.54 13.88 8.74
N GLN A 356 -13.98 15.02 9.26
CA GLN A 356 -13.11 16.17 9.51
C GLN A 356 -12.13 15.90 10.64
N THR A 357 -12.60 15.35 11.77
CA THR A 357 -11.72 14.99 12.88
C THR A 357 -10.79 13.84 12.48
N PHE A 358 -11.29 12.86 11.72
CA PHE A 358 -10.50 11.73 11.24
C PHE A 358 -9.37 12.17 10.29
N LYS A 359 -9.67 13.06 9.33
CA LYS A 359 -8.66 13.70 8.48
C LYS A 359 -7.59 14.40 9.30
N LYS A 360 -8.00 15.22 10.27
CA LYS A 360 -7.05 15.93 11.13
C LYS A 360 -6.14 14.97 11.91
N VAL A 361 -6.67 13.86 12.41
CA VAL A 361 -5.85 12.81 13.05
C VAL A 361 -4.83 12.24 12.06
N ILE A 362 -5.23 11.90 10.83
CA ILE A 362 -4.27 11.39 9.84
C ILE A 362 -3.16 12.41 9.58
N ILE A 363 -3.52 13.67 9.31
CA ILE A 363 -2.54 14.74 9.02
C ILE A 363 -1.59 14.97 10.21
N ASP A 364 -2.11 14.89 11.43
CA ASP A 364 -1.33 15.10 12.64
C ASP A 364 -0.34 13.95 12.96
N HIS A 365 -0.52 12.78 12.35
CA HIS A 365 0.27 11.57 12.60
C HIS A 365 0.95 11.01 11.34
N GLN A 366 0.73 11.61 10.18
CA GLN A 366 1.42 11.28 8.94
C GLN A 366 2.84 11.84 8.91
N VAL A 367 3.71 11.15 8.18
CA VAL A 367 5.10 11.53 7.99
C VAL A 367 5.42 11.34 6.50
N PRO A 368 5.77 12.42 5.77
CA PRO A 368 6.04 12.31 4.35
C PRO A 368 7.34 11.54 4.10
N ALA A 369 7.38 10.81 2.99
CA ALA A 369 8.60 10.18 2.50
C ALA A 369 9.64 11.25 2.11
N ALA A 370 10.87 11.08 2.60
CA ALA A 370 12.01 11.86 2.13
C ALA A 370 12.44 11.43 0.72
N VAL A 371 12.24 10.16 0.39
CA VAL A 371 12.40 9.58 -0.94
C VAL A 371 11.24 8.62 -1.20
N PHE A 372 10.58 8.74 -2.36
CA PHE A 372 9.52 7.83 -2.79
C PHE A 372 9.77 7.37 -4.24
N TYR A 373 9.72 6.07 -4.46
CA TYR A 373 9.87 5.43 -5.76
C TYR A 373 8.69 4.52 -6.07
N THR A 374 8.28 4.53 -7.34
CA THR A 374 7.38 3.57 -7.96
C THR A 374 7.90 3.17 -9.34
N ALA A 375 7.75 1.90 -9.70
CA ALA A 375 8.12 1.37 -11.01
C ALA A 375 7.11 1.67 -12.14
N TYR A 376 5.93 2.20 -11.82
CA TYR A 376 4.82 2.41 -12.78
C TYR A 376 4.04 3.69 -12.44
N ARG A 377 4.75 4.81 -12.42
CA ARG A 377 4.30 6.16 -11.97
C ARG A 377 2.95 6.63 -12.53
N ASN A 378 2.57 6.18 -13.72
CA ASN A 378 1.40 6.66 -14.46
C ASN A 378 0.22 5.70 -14.45
N ASP A 379 0.35 4.53 -13.81
CA ASP A 379 -0.59 3.42 -13.98
C ASP A 379 -1.32 3.11 -12.68
N SER A 380 -2.63 3.32 -12.66
CA SER A 380 -3.44 2.95 -11.51
C SER A 380 -3.50 1.44 -11.30
N VAL A 381 -3.83 0.97 -10.09
CA VAL A 381 -4.14 -0.44 -9.81
C VAL A 381 -5.16 -0.99 -10.81
N ARG A 382 -6.19 -0.20 -11.12
CA ARG A 382 -7.24 -0.58 -12.06
C ARG A 382 -6.70 -0.74 -13.48
N ASN A 383 -5.82 0.16 -13.93
CA ASN A 383 -5.18 0.04 -15.24
C ASN A 383 -4.28 -1.19 -15.29
N ILE A 384 -3.42 -1.38 -14.29
CA ILE A 384 -2.55 -2.55 -14.18
C ILE A 384 -3.36 -3.85 -14.25
N LEU A 385 -4.45 -3.96 -13.51
CA LEU A 385 -5.30 -5.16 -13.53
C LEU A 385 -5.96 -5.37 -14.89
N ASN A 386 -6.39 -4.30 -15.56
CA ASN A 386 -6.93 -4.38 -16.91
C ASN A 386 -5.86 -4.83 -17.91
N ASP A 387 -4.66 -4.26 -17.85
CA ASP A 387 -3.55 -4.57 -18.75
C ASP A 387 -3.09 -6.01 -18.58
N LEU A 388 -2.99 -6.47 -17.33
CA LEU A 388 -2.75 -7.88 -17.01
C LEU A 388 -3.86 -8.80 -17.53
N ALA A 389 -5.13 -8.38 -17.46
CA ALA A 389 -6.25 -9.17 -17.96
C ALA A 389 -6.22 -9.27 -19.49
N ILE A 390 -6.03 -8.15 -20.17
CA ILE A 390 -5.81 -8.07 -21.64
C ILE A 390 -4.65 -8.96 -22.01
N ASP A 391 -3.55 -8.85 -21.30
CA ASP A 391 -2.37 -9.65 -21.57
C ASP A 391 -2.64 -11.15 -21.45
N ASN A 392 -3.33 -11.60 -20.40
CA ASN A 392 -3.66 -13.02 -20.26
C ASN A 392 -4.56 -13.53 -21.41
N LEU A 393 -5.43 -12.68 -21.97
CA LEU A 393 -6.25 -13.04 -23.14
C LEU A 393 -5.38 -13.29 -24.38
N PHE A 394 -4.37 -12.43 -24.61
CA PHE A 394 -3.45 -12.59 -25.72
C PHE A 394 -2.35 -13.63 -25.47
N GLY A 395 -1.91 -13.82 -24.22
CA GLY A 395 -0.93 -14.82 -23.79
C GLY A 395 -1.49 -16.24 -23.75
N GLY A 396 -2.82 -16.40 -23.60
CA GLY A 396 -3.53 -17.67 -23.82
C GLY A 396 -3.53 -18.10 -25.29
N ALA A 397 -3.39 -17.14 -26.22
CA ALA A 397 -3.03 -17.40 -27.61
C ALA A 397 -1.51 -17.59 -27.72
N LYS A 398 -0.94 -18.62 -27.08
CA LYS A 398 0.45 -18.99 -27.37
C LYS A 398 0.55 -19.45 -28.83
N SER A 399 1.44 -18.79 -29.55
CA SER A 399 1.64 -18.81 -31.00
C SER A 399 0.47 -18.16 -31.75
N SER A 400 0.74 -17.19 -32.60
CA SER A 400 1.56 -17.42 -33.77
C SER A 400 2.07 -16.08 -34.27
N ASP A 401 3.19 -16.13 -34.97
CA ASP A 401 3.63 -15.31 -36.10
C ASP A 401 2.90 -13.98 -36.37
N ALA A 402 1.57 -13.88 -36.33
CA ALA A 402 0.78 -12.66 -36.46
C ALA A 402 1.24 -11.45 -35.59
N PHE A 403 1.59 -11.60 -34.31
CA PHE A 403 2.04 -10.45 -33.49
C PHE A 403 3.43 -9.98 -33.92
N ASN A 404 4.36 -10.92 -34.09
CA ASN A 404 5.72 -10.65 -34.56
C ASN A 404 5.72 -10.12 -36.00
N GLU A 405 4.84 -10.64 -36.86
CA GLU A 405 4.61 -10.23 -38.25
C GLU A 405 4.01 -8.82 -38.30
N LEU A 406 3.05 -8.48 -37.43
CA LEU A 406 2.53 -7.11 -37.30
C LEU A 406 3.61 -6.13 -36.87
N THR A 407 4.44 -6.48 -35.88
CA THR A 407 5.55 -5.62 -35.46
C THR A 407 6.68 -5.52 -36.47
N SER A 408 6.89 -6.54 -37.32
CA SER A 408 7.91 -6.53 -38.38
C SER A 408 7.50 -5.76 -39.64
N ARG A 409 6.21 -5.42 -39.77
CA ARG A 409 5.65 -4.60 -40.85
C ARG A 409 5.59 -3.11 -40.52
N LEU A 410 6.00 -2.73 -39.30
CA LEU A 410 6.36 -1.37 -38.90
C LEU A 410 7.86 -1.16 -39.17
#